data_AF-A0A1C4WHM4-F1
#
_entry.id   AF-A0A1C4WHM4-F1
#
_cell.length_a   1.000
_cell.length_b   1.000
_cell.length_c   1.000
_cell.angle_alpha   90.00
_cell.angle_beta   90.00
_cell.angle_gamma   90.00
#
_symmetry.space_group_name_H-M   'P 1'
#
loop_
_entity.id
_entity.type
_entity.pdbx_description
1 polymer ?
#
loop_
_entity_poly.entity_id
_entity_poly.type
_entity_poly.pdbx_seq_one_letter_code
_entity_poly.pdbx_strand_id
1 'polypeptide(L)'
;MIDYRCSGCGQRYATYLPEHANEPCCLCAAKATWESLPPETQLAIDAAITRGAIPGLLAMRKADPPILLPQAMDVLQLRSDAALSDAPVAE
;
A
#
# COMPACT_ATOMS: atom_id res chain seq x y z
N MET A 1 -13.15 -20.98 3.90
CA MET A 1 -12.83 -19.55 4.05
C MET A 1 -12.81 -19.25 5.53
N ILE A 2 -11.69 -18.78 6.06
CA ILE A 2 -11.43 -18.46 7.45
C ILE A 2 -11.57 -16.94 7.58
N ASP A 3 -12.49 -16.51 8.43
CA ASP A 3 -12.65 -15.10 8.80
C ASP A 3 -11.65 -14.79 9.90
N TYR A 4 -10.76 -13.82 9.64
CA TYR A 4 -9.79 -13.34 10.62
C TYR A 4 -9.85 -11.82 10.70
N ARG A 5 -9.54 -11.30 11.88
CA ARG A 5 -9.37 -9.86 12.10
C ARG A 5 -7.89 -9.55 12.02
N CYS A 6 -7.53 -8.60 11.15
CA CYS A 6 -6.16 -8.11 11.08
C CYS A 6 -5.77 -7.47 12.42
N SER A 7 -4.67 -7.91 13.03
CA SER A 7 -4.17 -7.36 14.29
C SER A 7 -3.77 -5.88 14.20
N GLY A 8 -3.31 -5.43 13.01
CA GLY A 8 -2.91 -4.03 12.78
C GLY A 8 -4.05 -3.02 12.63
N CYS A 9 -5.14 -3.35 11.90
CA CYS A 9 -6.23 -2.41 11.61
C CYS A 9 -7.62 -2.85 12.07
N GLY A 10 -7.75 -4.05 12.65
CA GLY A 10 -9.02 -4.60 13.13
C GLY A 10 -10.04 -5.00 12.04
N GLN A 11 -9.75 -4.71 10.78
CA GLN A 11 -10.61 -5.06 9.64
C GLN A 11 -10.75 -6.57 9.48
N ARG A 12 -11.94 -7.01 9.07
CA ARG A 12 -12.24 -8.42 8.82
C ARG A 12 -11.79 -8.80 7.41
N TYR A 13 -11.02 -9.86 7.32
CA TYR A 13 -10.58 -10.44 6.06
C TYR A 13 -10.90 -11.91 6.01
N ALA A 14 -11.10 -12.40 4.80
CA ALA A 14 -11.40 -13.79 4.56
C ALA A 14 -10.23 -14.41 3.78
N THR A 15 -9.59 -15.43 4.35
CA THR A 15 -8.52 -16.18 3.69
C THR A 15 -8.91 -17.64 3.51
N TYR A 16 -8.30 -18.34 2.55
CA TYR A 16 -8.47 -19.78 2.38
C TYR A 16 -7.33 -20.57 3.03
N LEU A 17 -6.29 -19.89 3.50
CA LEU A 17 -5.06 -20.48 4.01
C LEU A 17 -4.90 -20.10 5.49
N PRO A 18 -4.91 -21.07 6.43
CA PRO A 18 -4.84 -20.81 7.88
C PRO A 18 -3.56 -20.09 8.32
N GLU A 19 -2.46 -20.32 7.61
CA GLU A 19 -1.14 -19.71 7.86
C GLU A 19 -1.15 -18.18 7.69
N HIS A 20 -2.00 -17.64 6.82
CA HIS A 20 -2.13 -16.19 6.62
C HIS A 20 -2.99 -15.49 7.70
N ALA A 21 -3.60 -16.23 8.64
CA ALA A 21 -4.41 -15.63 9.69
C ALA A 21 -3.58 -14.80 10.69
N ASN A 22 -2.26 -15.06 10.77
CA ASN A 22 -1.32 -14.30 11.59
C ASN A 22 -0.58 -13.21 10.81
N GLU A 23 -0.76 -13.13 9.49
CA GLU A 23 -0.14 -12.10 8.66
C GLU A 23 -0.94 -10.79 8.70
N PRO A 24 -0.26 -9.63 8.61
CA PRO A 24 -0.96 -8.37 8.41
C PRO A 24 -1.78 -8.44 7.13
N CYS A 25 -2.97 -7.82 7.12
CA CYS A 25 -3.73 -7.69 5.89
C CYS A 25 -2.96 -6.89 4.82
N CYS A 26 -3.35 -7.02 3.56
CA CYS A 26 -2.70 -6.34 2.44
C CYS A 26 -2.50 -4.84 2.67
N LEU A 27 -3.50 -4.14 3.24
CA LEU A 27 -3.38 -2.70 3.58
C LEU A 27 -2.36 -2.42 4.69
N CYS A 28 -2.33 -3.24 5.75
CA CYS A 28 -1.33 -3.09 6.81
C CYS A 28 0.09 -3.42 6.31
N ALA A 29 0.23 -4.45 5.47
CA ALA A 29 1.49 -4.80 4.84
C ALA A 29 1.96 -3.69 3.90
N ALA A 30 1.06 -3.11 3.10
CA ALA A 30 1.36 -1.98 2.22
C ALA A 30 1.79 -0.74 3.01
N LYS A 31 1.10 -0.43 4.12
CA LYS A 31 1.46 0.68 5.00
C LYS A 31 2.85 0.50 5.62
N ALA A 32 3.14 -0.68 6.17
CA ALA A 32 4.46 -0.98 6.72
C ALA A 32 5.56 -0.87 5.65
N THR A 33 5.26 -1.31 4.42
CA THR A 33 6.19 -1.20 3.29
C THR A 33 6.47 0.25 2.96
N TRP A 34 5.42 1.07 2.84
CA TRP A 34 5.53 2.51 2.59
C TRP A 34 6.35 3.21 3.67
N GLU A 35 6.04 2.96 4.95
CA GLU A 35 6.72 3.57 6.10
C GLU A 35 8.19 3.15 6.22
N SER A 36 8.56 1.99 5.67
CA SER A 36 9.96 1.54 5.65
C SER A 36 10.83 2.25 4.61
N LEU A 37 10.22 2.92 3.63
CA LEU A 37 10.97 3.62 2.59
C LEU A 37 11.58 4.93 3.10
N PRO A 38 12.76 5.32 2.59
CA PRO A 38 13.31 6.65 2.84
C PRO A 38 12.34 7.77 2.40
N PRO A 39 12.25 8.89 3.12
CA PRO A 39 11.32 9.99 2.79
C PRO A 39 11.46 10.52 1.35
N GLU A 40 12.68 10.59 0.83
CA GLU A 40 12.96 10.99 -0.55
C GLU A 40 12.41 10.01 -1.58
N THR A 41 12.40 8.71 -1.24
CA THR A 41 11.84 7.66 -2.08
C THR A 41 10.32 7.72 -2.07
N GLN A 42 9.73 7.95 -0.88
CA GLN A 42 8.29 8.19 -0.75
C GLN A 42 7.84 9.37 -1.62
N LEU A 43 8.52 10.52 -1.53
CA LEU A 43 8.22 11.70 -2.34
C LEU A 43 8.35 11.44 -3.85
N ALA A 44 9.39 10.71 -4.28
CA ALA A 44 9.59 10.37 -5.68
C ALA A 44 8.47 9.45 -6.22
N ILE A 45 8.02 8.50 -5.40
CA ILE A 45 6.90 7.61 -5.75
C ILE A 45 5.59 8.38 -5.80
N ASP A 46 5.28 9.21 -4.79
CA ASP A 46 4.06 10.02 -4.78
C ASP A 46 3.99 10.94 -6.02
N ALA A 47 5.09 11.61 -6.36
CA ALA A 47 5.18 12.43 -7.57
C ALA A 47 5.07 11.62 -8.88
N ALA A 48 5.35 10.32 -8.84
CA ALA A 48 5.09 9.44 -9.97
C ALA A 48 3.62 9.01 -10.02
N ILE A 49 2.99 8.70 -8.87
CA ILE A 49 1.57 8.35 -8.76
C ILE A 49 0.68 9.48 -9.27
N THR A 50 0.99 10.74 -8.97
CA THR A 50 0.23 11.90 -9.50
C THR A 50 0.25 12.00 -11.03
N ARG A 51 1.27 11.44 -11.69
CA ARG A 51 1.36 11.33 -13.16
C ARG A 51 0.64 10.10 -13.71
N GLY A 52 0.19 9.20 -12.83
CA GLY A 52 -0.60 8.02 -13.16
C GLY A 52 -0.09 6.74 -12.49
N ALA A 53 -0.93 5.70 -12.54
CA ALA A 53 -0.65 4.39 -11.95
C ALA A 53 0.62 3.73 -12.51
N ILE A 54 0.82 3.75 -13.84
CA ILE A 54 1.99 3.11 -14.47
C ILE A 54 3.30 3.79 -14.05
N PRO A 55 3.46 5.13 -14.12
CA PRO A 55 4.62 5.81 -13.55
C PRO A 55 4.86 5.49 -12.08
N GLY A 56 3.79 5.43 -11.26
CA GLY A 56 3.86 5.03 -9.85
C GLY A 56 4.49 3.65 -9.65
N LEU A 57 3.97 2.63 -10.34
CA LEU A 57 4.50 1.26 -10.28
C LEU A 57 5.95 1.16 -10.76
N LEU A 58 6.31 1.92 -11.79
CA LEU A 58 7.69 1.97 -12.29
C LEU A 58 8.64 2.64 -11.28
N ALA A 59 8.19 3.65 -10.55
CA ALA A 59 8.97 4.27 -9.48
C ALA A 59 9.17 3.31 -8.31
N MET A 60 8.13 2.59 -7.89
CA MET A 60 8.19 1.55 -6.85
C MET A 60 9.18 0.43 -7.19
N ARG A 61 9.22 -0.01 -8.45
CA ARG A 61 10.20 -1.00 -8.93
C ARG A 61 11.66 -0.50 -8.88
N LYS A 62 11.86 0.82 -8.91
CA LYS A 62 13.20 1.46 -8.86
C LYS A 62 13.63 1.84 -7.45
N ALA A 63 12.76 1.68 -6.44
CA ALA A 63 13.10 1.91 -5.04
C ALA A 63 14.19 0.92 -4.58
N ASP A 64 14.86 1.25 -3.48
CA ASP A 64 15.81 0.35 -2.81
C ASP A 64 15.39 0.15 -1.34
N PRO A 65 14.93 -1.05 -0.96
CA PRO A 65 14.70 -2.22 -1.81
C PRO A 65 13.52 -2.04 -2.78
N PRO A 66 13.49 -2.75 -3.94
CA PRO A 66 12.43 -2.60 -4.93
C PRO A 66 11.12 -3.20 -4.44
N ILE A 67 10.02 -2.47 -4.64
CA ILE A 67 8.67 -2.97 -4.37
C ILE A 67 8.13 -3.61 -5.65
N LEU A 68 7.85 -4.91 -5.59
CA LEU A 68 7.43 -5.71 -6.73
C LEU A 68 5.93 -6.00 -6.69
N LEU A 69 5.39 -6.45 -7.83
CA LEU A 69 4.04 -7.00 -7.87
C LEU A 69 3.98 -8.31 -7.08
N PRO A 70 2.88 -8.59 -6.33
CA PRO A 70 1.64 -7.81 -6.25
C PRO A 70 1.67 -6.64 -5.25
N GLN A 71 2.61 -6.62 -4.31
CA GLN A 71 2.68 -5.64 -3.21
C GLN A 71 2.68 -4.16 -3.67
N ALA A 72 3.28 -3.86 -4.82
CA ALA A 72 3.24 -2.53 -5.42
C ALA A 72 1.81 -2.05 -5.72
N MET A 73 0.87 -2.95 -6.04
CA MET A 73 -0.54 -2.60 -6.25
C MET A 73 -1.21 -2.20 -4.93
N ASP A 74 -0.92 -2.91 -3.84
CA ASP A 74 -1.49 -2.59 -2.53
C ASP A 74 -0.98 -1.24 -2.02
N VAL A 75 0.30 -0.93 -2.25
CA VAL A 75 0.89 0.38 -1.95
C VAL A 75 0.27 1.47 -2.83
N LEU A 76 0.07 1.22 -4.13
CA LEU A 76 -0.56 2.18 -5.03
C LEU A 76 -2.00 2.49 -4.61
N GLN A 77 -2.78 1.47 -4.24
CA GLN A 77 -4.15 1.64 -3.74
C GLN A 77 -4.16 2.48 -2.46
N LEU A 78 -3.30 2.12 -1.48
CA LEU A 78 -3.15 2.86 -0.22
C LEU A 78 -2.84 4.35 -0.45
N ARG A 79 -1.91 4.66 -1.36
CA ARG A 79 -1.51 6.05 -1.65
C ARG A 79 -2.57 6.81 -2.45
N SER A 80 -3.29 6.14 -3.33
CA SER A 80 -4.38 6.76 -4.10
C SER A 80 -5.56 7.15 -3.20
N ASP A 81 -5.91 6.31 -2.23
CA ASP A 81 -6.97 6.59 -1.26
C ASP A 81 -6.57 7.69 -0.26
N ALA A 82 -5.28 7.76 0.11
CA ALA A 82 -4.73 8.84 0.93
C ALA A 82 -4.74 10.20 0.20
N ALA A 83 -4.37 10.23 -1.09
CA ALA A 83 -4.41 11.44 -1.91
C ALA A 83 -5.83 12.00 -2.09
N LEU A 84 -6.85 11.13 -2.08
CA LEU A 84 -8.27 11.54 -2.10
C LEU A 84 -8.74 12.10 -0.76
N SER A 85 -8.13 11.66 0.35
CA SER A 85 -8.47 12.12 1.70
C SER A 85 -7.83 13.47 2.05
N ASP A 86 -6.68 13.78 1.45
CA ASP A 86 -5.98 15.07 1.57
C ASP A 86 -6.43 16.13 0.54
N ALA A 87 -7.34 15.78 -0.38
CA ALA A 87 -7.93 16.75 -1.29
C ALA A 87 -8.83 17.71 -0.47
N PRO A 88 -8.66 19.04 -0.57
CA PRO A 88 -9.55 19.97 0.11
C PRO A 88 -10.97 19.72 -0.39
N VAL A 89 -11.89 19.49 0.54
CA VAL A 89 -13.32 19.48 0.25
C VAL A 89 -13.65 20.86 -0.30
N ALA A 90 -13.95 20.93 -1.59
CA ALA A 90 -14.46 22.15 -2.20
C ALA A 90 -15.87 22.39 -1.63
N GLU A 91 -15.99 23.39 -0.75
CA GLU A 91 -17.26 24.06 -0.44
C GLU A 91 -17.75 24.90 -1.63
#